data_AF-A0A4R2C3E0-F1
#
_entry.id   AF-A0A4R2C3E0-F1
#
_cell.length_a   1.000
_cell.length_b   1.000
_cell.length_c   1.000
_cell.angle_alpha   90.00
_cell.angle_beta   90.00
_cell.angle_gamma   90.00
#
_symmetry.space_group_name_H-M   'P 1'
#
loop_
_entity.id
_entity.type
_entity.pdbx_description
1 polymer ?
#
loop_
_entity_poly.entity_id
_entity_poly.type
_entity_poly.pdbx_seq_one_letter_code
_entity_poly.pdbx_strand_id
1 'polypeptide(L)'
;MKTVYTIGYEGTDIERFVQTLTAVGIDTVADVRAVPLSRKKGFSKNSLREHLESAGIKYLPMQELGDPKEGREAAKAGDYDRFRTIYSGHVNQPESIAAIEKLAAASEEQAVCLLCFERDPKTCHRLIVGERMGAFGYEMMHLFGDDPGRYIRNQGKRPHPPSASA
;
A
#
# COMPACT_ATOMS: atom_id res chain seq x y z
N MET A 1 8.89 -5.76 16.66
CA MET A 1 9.23 -5.81 15.22
C MET A 1 8.28 -4.89 14.49
N LYS A 2 8.78 -4.03 13.59
CA LYS A 2 7.97 -3.01 12.91
C LYS A 2 7.21 -3.65 11.75
N THR A 3 6.00 -3.18 11.47
CA THR A 3 5.16 -3.75 10.40
C THR A 3 4.77 -2.67 9.41
N VAL A 4 4.98 -2.94 8.12
CA VAL A 4 4.40 -2.16 7.03
C VAL A 4 3.25 -2.97 6.42
N TYR A 5 2.10 -2.35 6.28
CA TYR A 5 0.92 -3.02 5.72
C TYR A 5 0.86 -2.80 4.22
N THR A 6 0.17 -3.69 3.51
CA THR A 6 -0.10 -3.49 2.08
C THR A 6 -1.52 -3.93 1.76
N ILE A 7 -2.16 -3.30 0.77
CA ILE A 7 -3.51 -3.66 0.35
C ILE A 7 -3.72 -3.39 -1.15
N GLY A 8 -4.55 -4.22 -1.77
CA GLY A 8 -5.03 -4.08 -3.14
C GLY A 8 -6.53 -3.91 -3.18
N TYR A 9 -7.02 -2.98 -4.00
CA TYR A 9 -8.46 -2.72 -4.08
C TYR A 9 -9.21 -3.50 -5.20
N GLU A 10 -8.51 -4.31 -5.98
CA GLU A 10 -9.13 -5.25 -6.90
C GLU A 10 -10.05 -6.21 -6.14
N GLY A 11 -11.27 -6.41 -6.66
CA GLY A 11 -12.27 -7.25 -6.00
C GLY A 11 -12.96 -6.67 -4.75
N THR A 12 -12.53 -5.52 -4.21
CA THR A 12 -13.15 -4.90 -3.01
C THR A 12 -13.79 -3.53 -3.28
N ASP A 13 -14.95 -3.24 -2.69
CA ASP A 13 -15.59 -1.93 -2.74
C ASP A 13 -15.00 -0.95 -1.70
N ILE A 14 -15.33 0.34 -1.81
CA ILE A 14 -14.74 1.38 -0.95
C ILE A 14 -15.12 1.19 0.52
N GLU A 15 -16.31 0.68 0.80
CA GLU A 15 -16.80 0.45 2.16
C GLU A 15 -16.01 -0.67 2.85
N ARG A 16 -15.89 -1.84 2.21
CA ARG A 16 -15.08 -2.95 2.73
C ARG A 16 -13.61 -2.57 2.84
N PHE A 17 -13.10 -1.79 1.89
CA PHE A 17 -11.73 -1.30 1.91
C PHE A 17 -11.46 -0.45 3.15
N VAL A 18 -12.27 0.57 3.40
CA VAL A 18 -12.12 1.44 4.59
C VAL A 18 -12.33 0.64 5.88
N GLN A 19 -13.35 -0.21 5.95
CA GLN A 19 -13.59 -1.07 7.12
C GLN A 19 -12.39 -1.98 7.43
N THR A 20 -11.71 -2.50 6.40
CA THR A 20 -10.51 -3.31 6.57
C THR A 20 -9.37 -2.50 7.20
N LEU A 21 -9.14 -1.29 6.70
CA LEU A 21 -8.10 -0.40 7.23
C LEU A 21 -8.39 0.00 8.68
N THR A 22 -9.63 0.39 8.99
CA THR A 22 -10.07 0.73 10.35
C THR A 22 -9.96 -0.46 11.30
N ALA A 23 -10.36 -1.67 10.88
CA ALA A 23 -10.25 -2.88 11.71
C ALA A 23 -8.81 -3.29 12.00
N VAL A 24 -7.85 -2.86 11.18
CA VAL A 24 -6.41 -3.07 11.38
C VAL A 24 -5.78 -1.93 12.20
N GLY A 25 -6.41 -0.75 12.23
CA GLY A 25 -5.85 0.44 12.86
C GLY A 25 -4.78 1.10 12.00
N ILE A 26 -5.04 1.24 10.69
CA ILE A 26 -4.17 1.97 9.78
C ILE A 26 -4.37 3.47 9.95
N ASP A 27 -3.29 4.21 10.17
CA ASP A 27 -3.29 5.66 10.31
C ASP A 27 -3.13 6.39 8.98
N THR A 28 -2.35 5.79 8.06
CA THR A 28 -1.97 6.42 6.80
C THR A 28 -1.99 5.42 5.65
N VAL A 29 -2.64 5.76 4.55
CA VAL A 29 -2.55 5.04 3.28
C VAL A 29 -1.53 5.72 2.37
N ALA A 30 -0.44 5.02 2.07
CA ALA A 30 0.55 5.44 1.10
C ALA A 30 0.15 4.94 -0.30
N ASP A 31 -0.33 5.84 -1.15
CA ASP A 31 -0.77 5.54 -2.51
C ASP A 31 0.43 5.49 -3.46
N VAL A 32 0.91 4.28 -3.72
CA VAL A 32 2.07 4.01 -4.58
C VAL A 32 1.69 3.86 -6.04
N ARG A 33 0.52 4.34 -6.47
CA ARG A 33 0.14 4.30 -7.90
C ARG A 33 0.81 5.44 -8.66
N ALA A 34 1.45 5.12 -9.78
CA ALA A 34 1.95 6.14 -10.70
C ALA A 34 0.81 7.05 -11.20
N VAL A 35 -0.34 6.44 -11.52
CA VAL A 35 -1.55 7.12 -11.99
C VAL A 35 -2.70 6.78 -11.04
N PRO A 36 -3.06 7.63 -10.07
CA PRO A 36 -4.10 7.36 -9.07
C PRO A 36 -5.51 7.64 -9.61
N LEU A 37 -5.78 7.18 -10.84
CA LEU A 37 -7.10 7.20 -11.48
C LEU A 37 -7.68 5.79 -11.44
N SER A 38 -8.97 5.68 -11.14
CA SER A 38 -9.66 4.40 -11.10
C SER A 38 -11.09 4.51 -11.58
N ARG A 39 -11.50 3.52 -12.39
CA ARG A 39 -12.90 3.33 -12.79
C ARG A 39 -13.76 2.75 -11.67
N LYS A 40 -13.14 2.20 -10.62
CA LYS A 40 -13.85 1.69 -9.45
C LYS A 40 -14.30 2.86 -8.57
N LYS A 41 -15.61 2.92 -8.29
CA LYS A 41 -16.20 3.98 -7.45
C LYS A 41 -15.44 4.08 -6.12
N GLY A 42 -15.08 5.30 -5.73
CA GLY A 42 -14.35 5.57 -4.48
C GLY A 42 -12.83 5.48 -4.56
N PHE A 43 -12.23 4.95 -5.65
CA PHE A 43 -10.79 4.70 -5.71
C PHE A 43 -9.97 5.67 -6.57
N SER A 44 -10.62 6.67 -7.19
CA SER A 44 -9.89 7.80 -7.80
C SER A 44 -9.38 8.74 -6.70
N LYS A 45 -8.19 9.32 -6.88
CA LYS A 45 -7.43 10.11 -5.88
C LYS A 45 -8.28 10.92 -4.90
N ASN A 46 -9.09 11.86 -5.39
CA ASN A 46 -9.84 12.78 -4.54
C ASN A 46 -10.94 12.04 -3.76
N SER A 47 -11.70 11.17 -4.43
CA SER A 47 -12.73 10.38 -3.77
C SER A 47 -12.13 9.44 -2.72
N LEU A 48 -11.02 8.77 -3.03
CA LEU A 48 -10.33 7.90 -2.08
C LEU A 48 -9.88 8.69 -0.84
N ARG A 49 -9.28 9.85 -1.05
CA ARG A 49 -8.87 10.75 0.03
C ARG A 49 -10.05 11.12 0.93
N GLU A 50 -11.18 11.54 0.35
CA GLU A 50 -12.38 11.91 1.11
C GLU A 50 -12.90 10.76 1.99
N HIS A 51 -12.94 9.54 1.45
CA HIS A 51 -13.40 8.36 2.21
C HIS A 51 -12.43 7.99 3.34
N LEU A 52 -11.12 8.11 3.09
CA LEU A 52 -10.09 7.86 4.11
C LEU A 52 -10.12 8.91 5.22
N GLU A 53 -10.18 10.19 4.86
CA GLU A 53 -10.24 11.31 5.82
C GLU A 53 -11.50 11.24 6.69
N SER A 54 -12.64 10.87 6.10
CA SER A 54 -13.90 10.63 6.84
C SER A 54 -13.78 9.50 7.88
N ALA A 55 -12.83 8.58 7.69
CA ALA A 55 -12.51 7.50 8.63
C ALA A 55 -11.30 7.82 9.54
N GLY A 56 -10.78 9.05 9.49
CA GLY A 56 -9.61 9.47 10.27
C GLY A 56 -8.26 8.97 9.72
N ILE A 57 -8.22 8.46 8.48
CA ILE A 57 -7.03 7.88 7.85
C ILE A 57 -6.41 8.90 6.90
N LYS A 58 -5.12 9.18 7.06
CA LYS A 58 -4.38 10.12 6.20
C LYS A 58 -4.13 9.51 4.83
N TYR A 59 -4.17 10.34 3.78
CA TYR A 59 -3.79 9.96 2.43
C TYR A 59 -2.42 10.54 2.06
N LEU A 60 -1.44 9.68 1.81
CA LEU A 60 -0.07 10.04 1.47
C LEU A 60 0.24 9.64 0.01
N PRO A 61 0.31 10.60 -0.93
CA PRO A 61 0.69 10.27 -2.30
C PRO A 61 2.18 9.91 -2.39
N MET A 62 2.48 8.82 -3.11
CA MET A 62 3.84 8.30 -3.33
C MET A 62 4.01 7.89 -4.80
N GLN A 63 3.78 8.83 -5.72
CA GLN A 63 3.80 8.56 -7.17
C GLN A 63 5.21 8.18 -7.67
N GLU A 64 6.24 8.62 -6.94
CA GLU A 64 7.66 8.30 -7.13
C GLU A 64 7.96 6.80 -6.90
N LEU A 65 7.03 6.06 -6.29
CA LEU A 65 7.07 4.62 -6.12
C LEU A 65 6.12 3.90 -7.09
N GLY A 66 5.53 4.63 -8.04
CA GLY A 66 4.59 4.10 -8.99
C GLY A 66 5.23 3.31 -10.11
N ASP A 67 4.67 2.15 -10.45
CA ASP A 67 5.15 1.35 -11.56
C ASP A 67 5.18 2.16 -12.88
N PRO A 68 6.34 2.30 -13.55
CA PRO A 68 6.45 2.98 -14.84
C PRO A 68 5.52 2.39 -15.89
N LYS A 69 5.23 3.16 -16.95
CA LYS A 69 4.28 2.73 -17.98
C LYS A 69 4.68 1.39 -18.58
N GLU A 70 5.96 1.23 -18.91
CA GLU A 70 6.52 0.02 -19.51
C GLU A 70 6.41 -1.19 -18.57
N GLY A 71 6.58 -0.98 -17.26
CA GLY A 71 6.40 -2.03 -16.25
C GLY A 71 4.94 -2.46 -16.14
N ARG A 72 4.02 -1.49 -16.13
CA ARG A 72 2.56 -1.78 -16.09
C ARG A 72 2.10 -2.55 -17.32
N GLU A 73 2.62 -2.21 -18.51
CA GLU A 73 2.29 -2.94 -19.73
C GLU A 73 2.86 -4.37 -19.73
N ALA A 74 4.07 -4.58 -19.20
CA ALA A 74 4.63 -5.92 -19.03
C ALA A 74 3.80 -6.77 -18.05
N ALA A 75 3.42 -6.20 -16.89
CA ALA A 75 2.58 -6.90 -15.92
C ALA A 75 1.20 -7.27 -16.49
N LYS A 76 0.56 -6.38 -17.27
CA LYS A 76 -0.70 -6.67 -17.96
C LYS A 76 -0.58 -7.78 -19.00
N ALA A 77 0.56 -7.89 -19.66
CA ALA A 77 0.84 -8.96 -20.62
C ALA A 77 1.20 -10.30 -19.94
N GLY A 78 1.33 -10.33 -18.60
CA GLY A 78 1.78 -11.50 -17.84
C GLY A 78 3.29 -11.73 -17.90
N ASP A 79 4.05 -10.78 -18.46
CA ASP A 79 5.52 -10.81 -18.53
C ASP A 79 6.13 -10.28 -17.23
N TYR A 80 6.00 -11.09 -16.17
CA TYR A 80 6.40 -10.70 -14.82
C TYR A 80 7.92 -10.55 -14.66
N ASP A 81 8.72 -11.29 -15.44
CA ASP A 81 10.18 -11.16 -15.42
C ASP A 81 10.60 -9.78 -15.95
N ARG A 82 10.06 -9.37 -17.10
CA ARG A 82 10.31 -8.04 -17.64
C ARG A 82 9.80 -6.94 -16.72
N PHE A 83 8.60 -7.10 -16.16
CA PHE A 83 8.06 -6.18 -15.16
C PHE A 83 9.03 -6.02 -13.97
N ARG A 84 9.54 -7.13 -13.41
CA ARG A 84 10.48 -7.12 -12.28
C ARG A 84 11.78 -6.41 -12.64
N THR A 85 12.32 -6.63 -13.85
CA THR A 85 13.52 -5.91 -14.31
C THR A 85 13.28 -4.40 -14.40
N ILE A 86 12.19 -3.98 -15.04
CA ILE A 86 11.86 -2.55 -15.21
C ILE A 86 11.65 -1.89 -13.85
N TYR A 87 10.81 -2.48 -13.01
CA TYR A 87 10.46 -1.89 -11.73
C TYR A 87 11.64 -1.88 -10.75
N SER A 88 12.51 -2.90 -10.78
CA SER A 88 13.74 -2.91 -9.96
C SER A 88 14.69 -1.77 -10.35
N GLY A 89 14.82 -1.47 -11.65
CA GLY A 89 15.59 -0.31 -12.10
C GLY A 89 14.97 1.02 -11.70
N HIS A 90 13.64 1.10 -11.67
CA HIS A 90 12.91 2.28 -11.22
C HIS A 90 13.09 2.56 -9.72
N VAL A 91 12.93 1.56 -8.84
CA VAL A 91 13.05 1.78 -7.39
C VAL A 91 14.47 2.06 -6.90
N ASN A 92 15.46 1.94 -7.79
CA ASN A 92 16.86 2.29 -7.52
C ASN A 92 17.20 3.72 -7.99
N GLN A 93 16.25 4.47 -8.55
CA GLN A 93 16.45 5.88 -8.90
C GLN A 93 16.45 6.77 -7.65
N PRO A 94 17.17 7.91 -7.66
CA PRO A 94 17.28 8.81 -6.51
C PRO A 94 15.92 9.24 -5.92
N GLU A 95 14.94 9.53 -6.77
CA GLU A 95 13.61 9.98 -6.33
C GLU A 95 12.83 8.86 -5.63
N SER A 96 12.94 7.63 -6.12
CA SER A 96 12.31 6.47 -5.50
C SER A 96 12.99 6.08 -4.18
N ILE A 97 14.32 6.22 -4.09
CA ILE A 97 15.07 6.01 -2.85
C ILE A 97 14.61 7.02 -1.79
N ALA A 98 14.56 8.31 -2.14
CA ALA A 98 14.09 9.36 -1.23
C ALA A 98 12.62 9.13 -0.79
N ALA A 99 11.78 8.62 -1.69
CA ALA A 99 10.40 8.29 -1.36
C ALA A 99 10.29 7.07 -0.41
N ILE A 100 11.17 6.07 -0.53
CA ILE A 100 11.27 4.94 0.42
C ILE A 100 11.73 5.44 1.79
N GLU A 101 12.72 6.33 1.86
CA GLU A 101 13.18 6.92 3.12
C GLU A 101 12.05 7.72 3.81
N LYS A 102 11.31 8.52 3.04
CA LYS A 102 10.12 9.24 3.53
C LYS A 102 9.04 8.28 4.04
N LEU A 103 8.81 7.17 3.32
CA LEU A 103 7.87 6.13 3.73
C LEU A 103 8.30 5.46 5.04
N ALA A 104 9.60 5.15 5.19
CA ALA A 104 10.16 4.60 6.41
C ALA A 104 10.00 5.57 7.60
N ALA A 105 10.34 6.85 7.41
CA ALA A 105 10.16 7.87 8.43
C ALA A 105 8.68 8.01 8.86
N ALA A 106 7.74 8.03 7.92
CA ALA A 106 6.31 8.07 8.24
C ALA A 106 5.85 6.82 9.02
N SER A 107 6.47 5.66 8.75
CA SER A 107 6.11 4.39 9.38
C SER A 107 6.64 4.25 10.82
N GLU A 108 7.56 5.13 11.24
CA GLU A 108 8.06 5.14 12.63
C GLU A 108 6.97 5.58 13.62
N GLU A 109 6.13 6.51 13.20
CA GLU A 109 5.11 7.15 14.04
C GLU A 109 3.70 6.66 13.74
N GLN A 110 3.48 6.03 12.57
CA GLN A 110 2.17 5.72 12.05
C GLN A 110 2.09 4.31 11.48
N ALA A 111 0.96 3.63 11.65
CA ALA A 111 0.67 2.43 10.87
C ALA A 111 0.38 2.82 9.41
N VAL A 112 1.38 2.61 8.56
CA VAL A 112 1.29 2.88 7.12
C VAL A 112 0.88 1.65 6.32
N CYS A 113 -0.06 1.83 5.40
CA CYS A 113 -0.50 0.82 4.45
C CYS A 113 -0.22 1.23 3.00
N LEU A 114 0.58 0.44 2.28
CA LEU A 114 0.85 0.63 0.85
C LEU A 114 -0.36 0.22 0.01
N LEU A 115 -0.85 1.13 -0.82
CA LEU A 115 -2.00 0.90 -1.69
C LEU A 115 -1.59 0.74 -3.16
N CYS A 116 -2.07 -0.33 -3.79
CA CYS A 116 -2.11 -0.47 -5.24
C CYS A 116 -3.45 -1.06 -5.71
N PHE A 117 -3.59 -1.37 -7.01
CA PHE A 117 -4.76 -2.00 -7.58
C PHE A 117 -4.83 -3.51 -7.27
N GLU A 118 -3.82 -4.27 -7.67
CA GLU A 118 -3.87 -5.74 -7.78
C GLU A 118 -4.18 -6.40 -6.44
N ARG A 119 -5.07 -7.40 -6.41
CA ARG A 119 -5.38 -8.11 -5.15
C ARG A 119 -4.17 -8.92 -4.68
N ASP A 120 -3.53 -9.65 -5.59
CA ASP A 120 -2.33 -10.45 -5.28
C ASP A 120 -1.07 -9.57 -5.23
N PRO A 121 -0.36 -9.50 -4.09
CA PRO A 121 0.90 -8.77 -4.01
C PRO A 121 2.02 -9.35 -4.89
N LYS A 122 1.99 -10.66 -5.23
CA LYS A 122 3.08 -11.32 -5.97
C LYS A 122 3.28 -10.75 -7.38
N THR A 123 2.19 -10.29 -7.97
CA THR A 123 2.14 -9.71 -9.32
C THR A 123 2.13 -8.18 -9.30
N CYS A 124 2.39 -7.57 -8.13
CA CYS A 124 2.24 -6.13 -7.90
C CYS A 124 3.58 -5.51 -7.48
N HIS A 125 3.80 -4.27 -7.88
CA HIS A 125 5.01 -3.53 -7.52
C HIS A 125 5.07 -3.17 -6.03
N ARG A 126 3.93 -3.10 -5.34
CA ARG A 126 3.88 -2.81 -3.90
C ARG A 126 4.66 -3.84 -3.06
N LEU A 127 4.81 -5.08 -3.56
CA LEU A 127 5.62 -6.09 -2.91
C LEU A 127 7.10 -5.67 -2.91
N ILE A 128 7.59 -5.18 -4.05
CA ILE A 128 8.99 -4.71 -4.19
C ILE A 128 9.23 -3.49 -3.32
N VAL A 129 8.26 -2.56 -3.24
CA VAL A 129 8.34 -1.41 -2.31
C VAL A 129 8.42 -1.89 -0.87
N GLY A 130 7.54 -2.80 -0.45
CA GLY A 130 7.53 -3.31 0.91
C GLY A 130 8.78 -4.13 1.26
N GLU A 131 9.37 -4.86 0.30
CA GLU A 131 10.68 -5.51 0.48
C GLU A 131 11.80 -4.51 0.78
N ARG A 132 11.78 -3.32 0.15
CA ARG A 132 12.76 -2.26 0.43
C ARG A 132 12.64 -1.71 1.85
N MET A 133 11.47 -1.79 2.48
CA MET A 133 11.27 -1.41 3.88
C MET A 133 12.01 -2.33 4.86
N GLY A 134 12.40 -3.54 4.43
CA GLY A 134 13.19 -4.48 5.23
C GLY A 134 14.54 -3.92 5.66
N ALA A 135 15.16 -3.05 4.84
CA ALA A 135 16.39 -2.35 5.20
C ALA A 135 16.23 -1.41 6.41
N PHE A 136 15.00 -1.01 6.73
CA PHE A 136 14.62 -0.17 7.87
C PHE A 136 14.05 -0.99 9.04
N GLY A 137 14.09 -2.33 8.97
CA GLY A 137 13.63 -3.22 10.03
C GLY A 137 12.11 -3.49 10.05
N TYR A 138 11.42 -3.25 8.93
CA TYR A 138 9.99 -3.54 8.77
C TYR A 138 9.77 -4.90 8.14
N GLU A 139 8.77 -5.62 8.65
CA GLU A 139 8.17 -6.77 7.98
C GLU A 139 6.85 -6.39 7.30
N MET A 140 6.55 -7.05 6.18
CA MET A 140 5.31 -6.83 5.45
C MET A 140 4.17 -7.68 6.00
N MET A 141 3.01 -7.04 6.14
CA MET A 141 1.73 -7.74 6.31
C MET A 141 0.77 -7.40 5.16
N HIS A 142 0.36 -8.42 4.41
CA HIS A 142 -0.61 -8.27 3.33
C HIS A 142 -2.05 -8.30 3.84
N LEU A 143 -2.78 -7.23 3.58
CA LEU A 143 -4.20 -7.09 3.84
C LEU A 143 -5.00 -7.39 2.56
N PHE A 144 -6.22 -7.88 2.75
CA PHE A 144 -7.17 -8.21 1.70
C PHE A 144 -8.53 -7.62 2.09
N GLY A 145 -9.07 -6.74 1.24
CA GLY A 145 -10.34 -6.06 1.50
C GLY A 145 -11.58 -6.90 1.19
N ASP A 146 -11.45 -8.22 1.09
CA ASP A 146 -12.52 -9.14 0.73
C ASP A 146 -13.43 -9.49 1.92
N ASP A 147 -12.85 -9.66 3.11
CA ASP A 147 -13.56 -9.93 4.36
C ASP A 147 -13.00 -9.08 5.50
N PRO A 148 -13.52 -7.86 5.73
CA PRO A 148 -13.08 -7.00 6.85
C PRO A 148 -13.22 -7.70 8.21
N GLY A 149 -14.22 -8.57 8.37
CA GLY A 149 -14.49 -9.27 9.61
C GLY A 149 -13.35 -10.19 10.05
N ARG A 150 -12.50 -10.67 9.12
CA ARG A 150 -11.33 -11.49 9.46
C ARG A 150 -10.36 -10.76 10.39
N TYR A 151 -10.30 -9.44 10.28
CA TYR A 151 -9.37 -8.60 11.02
C TYR A 151 -9.88 -8.33 12.43
N ILE A 152 -11.21 -8.23 12.59
CA ILE A 152 -11.87 -8.12 13.90
C ILE A 152 -11.73 -9.43 14.68
N ARG A 153 -12.05 -10.57 14.03
CA ARG A 153 -12.00 -11.90 14.68
C ARG A 153 -10.59 -12.31 15.13
N ASN A 154 -9.55 -11.75 14.52
CA ASN A 154 -8.15 -12.08 14.79
C ASN A 154 -7.34 -10.92 15.37
N GLN A 155 -7.99 -9.92 15.99
CA GLN A 155 -7.30 -8.72 16.51
C GLN A 155 -6.09 -9.05 17.39
N GLY A 156 -6.23 -9.96 18.36
CA GLY A 156 -5.16 -10.32 19.29
C GLY A 156 -4.01 -11.17 18.72
N LYS A 157 -4.06 -11.56 17.43
CA LYS A 157 -3.04 -12.40 16.78
C LYS A 157 -2.19 -11.65 15.76
N ARG A 158 -2.38 -10.34 15.64
CA ARG A 158 -1.70 -9.52 14.62
C ARG A 158 -0.65 -8.62 15.27
N PRO A 159 0.40 -8.23 14.52
CA PRO A 159 1.25 -7.13 14.92
C PRO A 159 0.38 -5.92 15.24
N HIS A 160 0.65 -5.26 16.36
CA HIS A 160 -0.04 -4.03 16.69
C HIS A 160 0.67 -2.86 15.97
N PRO A 161 -0.07 -1.88 15.44
CA PRO A 161 0.47 -0.58 15.10
C PRO A 161 1.41 -0.05 16.18
N PRO A 162 2.44 0.75 15.83
CA PRO A 162 3.13 1.53 16.85
C PRO A 162 2.06 2.30 17.65
N SER A 163 2.14 2.22 18.99
CA SER A 163 1.24 3.00 19.83
C SER A 163 1.47 4.47 19.50
N ALA A 164 0.44 5.18 19.07
CA ALA A 164 0.50 6.64 19.01
C ALA A 164 0.95 7.13 20.39
N SER A 165 2.15 7.70 20.46
CA SER A 165 2.64 8.37 21.67
C SER A 165 1.59 9.41 22.05
N ALA A 166 1.00 9.24 23.23
CA ALA A 166 0.06 10.18 23.83
C ALA A 166 0.71 11.54 24.07
#